data_AF-A0A382WRA0-F1
#
_entry.id   AF-A0A382WRA0-F1
#
_cell.length_a   1.000
_cell.length_b   1.000
_cell.length_c   1.000
_cell.angle_alpha   90.00
_cell.angle_beta   90.00
_cell.angle_gamma   90.00
#
_symmetry.space_group_name_H-M   'P 1'
#
loop_
_entity.id
_entity.type
_entity.pdbx_description
1 polymer ?
#
loop_
_entity_poly.entity_id
_entity_poly.type
_entity_poly.pdbx_seq_one_letter_code
_entity_poly.pdbx_strand_id
1 'polypeptide(L)'
;TTGTFTIPIMKKSGLPAVKAGAVEVAASVNGQIMPPIMGAAAFVMAELLGISYFTVITHAFLPAVISYIALFYISHLESVKLNIRGLSENEIPPLRKTFLGGIHYLIPIFILVYLLLVERWTAASAVFYSILSLMVIIVVREILDSKKNNLSSFNGLKLGINKIIAGLEKGAINMISVAIAIATAGIIVGSVASTGLSNNLIIIVEAISGGNVIILLALTAVLCVILGMGLPTTANYLVVAALMAHVVVEVGAASGYIFPLIAVHLYVFYYGLMA
;
A
#
# COMPACT_ATOMS: atom_id res chain seq x y z
N THR A 1 -0.10 -7.91 -7.82
CA THR A 1 -0.84 -8.78 -8.77
C THR A 1 -1.15 -8.12 -10.10
N THR A 2 -0.90 -6.81 -10.25
CA THR A 2 -1.01 -6.06 -11.52
C THR A 2 0.11 -6.39 -12.52
N GLY A 3 1.31 -6.72 -12.02
CA GLY A 3 2.49 -7.02 -12.84
C GLY A 3 2.32 -8.08 -13.92
N THR A 4 1.44 -9.07 -13.70
CA THR A 4 1.15 -10.11 -14.71
C THR A 4 0.46 -9.54 -15.95
N PHE A 5 -0.19 -8.38 -15.83
CA PHE A 5 -0.83 -7.67 -16.94
C PHE A 5 0.00 -6.48 -17.42
N THR A 6 0.53 -5.67 -16.51
CA THR A 6 1.23 -4.42 -16.85
C THR A 6 2.61 -4.67 -17.48
N ILE A 7 3.39 -5.63 -16.99
CA ILE A 7 4.73 -5.93 -17.54
C ILE A 7 4.64 -6.39 -19.00
N PRO A 8 3.78 -7.36 -19.38
CA PRO A 8 3.62 -7.73 -20.78
C PRO A 8 3.14 -6.58 -21.66
N ILE A 9 2.25 -5.71 -21.16
CA ILE A 9 1.76 -4.54 -21.91
C ILE A 9 2.91 -3.57 -22.17
N MET A 10 3.69 -3.21 -21.15
CA MET A 10 4.87 -2.35 -21.29
C MET A 10 5.87 -2.92 -22.29
N LYS A 11 6.13 -4.24 -22.23
CA LYS A 11 7.01 -4.92 -23.19
C LYS A 11 6.47 -4.86 -24.63
N LYS A 12 5.16 -5.05 -24.82
CA LYS A 12 4.52 -4.92 -26.15
C LYS A 12 4.65 -3.51 -26.71
N SER A 13 4.61 -2.49 -25.85
CA SER A 13 4.85 -1.10 -26.24
C SER A 13 6.32 -0.78 -26.54
N GLY A 14 7.26 -1.69 -26.26
CA GLY A 14 8.69 -1.52 -26.59
C GLY A 14 9.63 -1.30 -25.39
N LEU A 15 9.13 -1.33 -24.14
CA LEU A 15 10.01 -1.28 -22.97
C LEU A 15 10.81 -2.59 -22.81
N PRO A 16 12.13 -2.52 -22.59
CA PRO A 16 12.93 -3.67 -22.19
C PRO A 16 12.37 -4.35 -20.94
N ALA A 17 12.50 -5.68 -20.86
CA ALA A 17 11.94 -6.46 -19.77
C ALA A 17 12.39 -5.98 -18.38
N VAL A 18 13.67 -5.60 -18.24
CA VAL A 18 14.24 -5.08 -16.99
C VAL A 18 13.58 -3.76 -16.58
N LYS A 19 13.40 -2.84 -17.53
CA LYS A 19 12.78 -1.52 -17.26
C LYS A 19 11.30 -1.65 -16.96
N ALA A 20 10.58 -2.51 -17.70
CA ALA A 20 9.18 -2.82 -17.42
C ALA A 20 9.00 -3.42 -16.01
N GLY A 21 9.89 -4.32 -15.60
CA GLY A 21 9.91 -4.84 -14.23
C GLY A 21 10.18 -3.76 -13.19
N ALA A 22 11.19 -2.91 -13.41
CA ALA A 22 11.52 -1.83 -12.49
C ALA A 22 10.38 -0.81 -12.32
N VAL A 23 9.72 -0.41 -13.41
CA VAL A 23 8.58 0.51 -13.37
C VAL A 23 7.39 -0.12 -12.63
N GLU A 24 7.09 -1.40 -12.87
CA GLU A 24 6.00 -2.08 -12.16
C GLU A 24 6.29 -2.21 -10.66
N VAL A 25 7.53 -2.54 -10.27
CA VAL A 25 7.93 -2.64 -8.86
C VAL A 25 7.80 -1.28 -8.20
N ALA A 26 8.34 -0.22 -8.81
CA ALA A 26 8.23 1.14 -8.28
C ALA A 26 6.76 1.61 -8.19
N ALA A 27 5.94 1.33 -9.21
CA ALA A 27 4.51 1.64 -9.19
C ALA A 27 3.76 0.87 -8.09
N SER A 28 4.12 -0.41 -7.88
CA SER A 28 3.51 -1.26 -6.85
C SER A 28 3.85 -0.79 -5.44
N VAL A 29 5.10 -0.39 -5.19
CA VAL A 29 5.52 0.19 -3.91
C VAL A 29 4.83 1.54 -3.69
N ASN A 30 4.79 2.39 -4.72
CA ASN A 30 4.09 3.67 -4.67
C ASN A 30 2.58 3.52 -4.42
N GLY A 31 1.96 2.42 -4.88
CA GLY A 31 0.58 2.07 -4.56
C GLY A 31 0.31 1.93 -3.06
N GLN A 32 1.32 1.55 -2.28
CA GLN A 32 1.17 1.32 -0.83
C GLN A 32 1.23 2.62 -0.01
N ILE A 33 1.84 3.67 -0.55
CA ILE A 33 1.95 4.99 0.10
C ILE A 33 0.83 5.95 -0.31
N MET A 34 0.07 5.67 -1.37
CA MET A 34 -0.94 6.58 -1.92
C MET A 34 -2.24 6.60 -1.10
N PRO A 35 -2.65 7.77 -0.58
CA PRO A 35 -3.99 7.96 -0.01
C PRO A 35 -5.12 7.71 -1.01
N PRO A 36 -6.30 7.24 -0.57
CA PRO A 36 -6.72 6.90 0.80
C PRO A 36 -6.66 5.40 1.11
N ILE A 37 -6.16 4.58 0.19
CA ILE A 37 -6.16 3.12 0.33
C ILE A 37 -4.94 2.64 1.10
N MET A 38 -3.82 3.40 1.06
CA MET A 38 -2.55 3.21 1.78
C MET A 38 -2.53 1.92 2.58
N GLY A 39 -1.83 0.89 2.07
CA GLY A 39 -2.01 -0.50 2.47
C GLY A 39 -2.10 -0.75 3.98
N ALA A 40 -2.54 -1.94 4.41
CA ALA A 40 -2.95 -2.22 5.79
C ALA A 40 -2.02 -1.70 6.92
N ALA A 41 -0.73 -1.55 6.67
CA ALA A 41 0.22 -0.86 7.56
C ALA A 41 -0.20 0.56 7.99
N ALA A 42 -0.85 1.35 7.13
CA ALA A 42 -1.31 2.70 7.50
C ALA A 42 -2.44 2.67 8.54
N PHE A 43 -3.28 1.63 8.54
CA PHE A 43 -4.28 1.42 9.58
C PHE A 43 -3.62 1.04 10.91
N VAL A 44 -2.65 0.14 10.85
CA VAL A 44 -1.84 -0.23 12.02
C VAL A 44 -1.08 0.99 12.57
N MET A 45 -0.59 1.88 11.69
CA MET A 45 0.06 3.12 12.09
C MET A 45 -0.89 4.06 12.84
N ALA A 46 -2.10 4.28 12.32
CA ALA A 46 -3.11 5.09 12.98
C ALA A 46 -3.47 4.53 14.36
N GLU A 47 -3.60 3.20 14.47
CA GLU A 47 -3.89 2.50 15.73
C GLU A 47 -2.74 2.61 16.74
N LEU A 48 -1.49 2.33 16.33
CA LEU A 48 -0.31 2.43 17.21
C LEU A 48 -0.08 3.86 17.73
N LEU A 49 -0.34 4.87 16.89
CA LEU A 49 -0.16 6.27 17.25
C LEU A 49 -1.38 6.85 18.00
N GLY A 50 -2.51 6.14 18.03
CA GLY A 50 -3.76 6.65 18.62
C GLY A 50 -4.32 7.88 17.90
N ILE A 51 -4.03 8.06 16.62
CA ILE A 51 -4.47 9.21 15.80
C ILE A 51 -5.50 8.79 14.77
N SER A 52 -6.26 9.76 14.26
CA SER A 52 -7.21 9.48 13.17
C SER A 52 -6.48 9.05 11.88
N TYR A 53 -7.05 8.10 11.14
CA TYR A 53 -6.51 7.70 9.84
C TYR A 53 -6.50 8.86 8.83
N PHE A 54 -7.44 9.79 8.95
CA PHE A 54 -7.43 11.05 8.18
C PHE A 54 -6.13 11.83 8.40
N THR A 55 -5.63 11.87 9.64
CA THR A 55 -4.33 12.51 9.95
C THR A 55 -3.19 11.79 9.24
N VAL A 56 -3.19 10.46 9.20
CA VAL A 56 -2.14 9.71 8.48
C VAL A 56 -2.16 10.05 6.99
N ILE A 57 -3.35 10.06 6.38
CA ILE A 57 -3.53 10.43 4.97
C ILE A 57 -3.01 11.82 4.66
N THR A 58 -3.38 12.82 5.46
CA THR A 58 -2.99 14.22 5.16
C THR A 58 -1.48 14.39 5.18
N HIS A 59 -0.78 13.72 6.10
CA HIS A 59 0.68 13.77 6.18
C HIS A 59 1.35 12.95 5.07
N ALA A 60 0.74 11.86 4.62
CA ALA A 60 1.27 11.04 3.53
C ALA A 60 0.96 11.57 2.12
N PHE A 61 -0.01 12.46 1.98
CA PHE A 61 -0.47 12.97 0.68
C PHE A 61 0.65 13.64 -0.12
N LEU A 62 1.39 14.58 0.50
CA LEU A 62 2.45 15.29 -0.20
C LEU A 62 3.60 14.35 -0.64
N PRO A 63 4.17 13.48 0.24
CA PRO A 63 5.14 12.47 -0.18
C PRO A 63 4.64 11.56 -1.30
N ALA A 64 3.39 11.09 -1.22
CA ALA A 64 2.80 10.22 -2.23
C ALA A 64 2.73 10.90 -3.60
N VAL A 65 2.23 12.15 -3.65
CA VAL A 65 2.14 12.91 -4.91
C VAL A 65 3.52 13.14 -5.52
N ILE A 66 4.51 13.54 -4.72
CA ILE A 66 5.89 13.73 -5.19
C ILE A 66 6.45 12.43 -5.76
N SER A 67 6.27 11.30 -5.07
CA SER A 67 6.76 10.00 -5.54
C SER A 67 6.10 9.57 -6.85
N TYR A 68 4.80 9.82 -7.03
CA TYR A 68 4.11 9.51 -8.28
C TYR A 68 4.53 10.42 -9.43
N ILE A 69 4.72 11.71 -9.18
CA ILE A 69 5.24 12.65 -10.20
C ILE A 69 6.64 12.21 -10.63
N ALA A 70 7.51 11.86 -9.67
CA ALA A 70 8.85 11.37 -9.96
C ALA A 70 8.82 10.08 -10.81
N LEU A 71 8.01 9.09 -10.41
CA LEU A 71 7.86 7.84 -11.16
C LEU A 71 7.32 8.07 -12.58
N PHE A 72 6.29 8.91 -12.72
CA PHE A 72 5.72 9.27 -14.00
C PHE A 72 6.77 9.93 -14.91
N TYR A 73 7.52 10.89 -14.36
CA TYR A 73 8.55 11.60 -15.08
C TYR A 73 9.70 10.68 -15.52
N ILE A 74 10.19 9.82 -14.63
CA ILE A 74 11.24 8.83 -14.96
C ILE A 74 10.76 7.87 -16.06
N SER A 75 9.55 7.33 -15.93
CA SER A 75 8.97 6.42 -16.94
C SER A 75 8.79 7.12 -18.30
N HIS A 76 8.38 8.38 -18.29
CA HIS A 76 8.25 9.19 -19.51
C HIS A 76 9.61 9.43 -20.18
N LEU A 77 10.62 9.90 -19.43
CA LEU A 77 11.97 10.11 -19.96
C LEU A 77 12.56 8.83 -20.56
N GLU A 78 12.30 7.69 -19.91
CA GLU A 78 12.79 6.40 -20.37
C GLU A 78 12.10 5.97 -21.67
N SER A 79 10.81 6.24 -21.80
CA SER A 79 10.05 5.99 -23.03
C SER A 79 10.52 6.87 -24.18
N VAL A 80 10.81 8.15 -23.90
CA VAL A 80 11.37 9.10 -24.89
C VAL A 80 12.76 8.69 -25.34
N LYS A 81 13.63 8.28 -24.41
CA LYS A 81 14.99 7.78 -24.71
C LYS A 81 14.98 6.56 -25.62
N LEU A 82 13.96 5.72 -25.49
CA LEU A 82 13.75 4.52 -26.31
C LEU A 82 12.95 4.79 -27.60
N ASN A 83 12.56 6.05 -27.86
CA ASN A 83 11.71 6.44 -28.99
C ASN A 83 10.42 5.59 -29.10
N ILE A 84 9.85 5.21 -27.96
CA ILE A 84 8.60 4.45 -27.93
C ILE A 84 7.46 5.35 -28.44
N ARG A 85 6.78 4.89 -29.49
CA ARG A 85 5.63 5.60 -30.07
C ARG A 85 4.33 5.09 -29.43
N GLY A 86 3.33 5.97 -29.38
CA GLY A 86 1.99 5.60 -28.96
C GLY A 86 1.37 4.53 -29.88
N LEU A 87 0.39 3.80 -29.36
CA LEU A 87 -0.38 2.83 -30.14
C LEU A 87 -1.14 3.52 -31.28
N SER A 88 -1.42 2.79 -32.35
CA SER A 88 -2.27 3.28 -33.43
C SER A 88 -3.71 3.49 -32.93
N GLU A 89 -4.46 4.47 -33.49
CA GLU A 89 -5.83 4.77 -33.04
C GLU A 89 -6.76 3.54 -33.04
N ASN A 90 -6.52 2.60 -33.95
CA ASN A 90 -7.30 1.37 -34.08
C ASN A 90 -7.07 0.37 -32.93
N GLU A 91 -5.96 0.49 -32.21
CA GLU A 91 -5.61 -0.35 -31.06
C GLU A 91 -6.08 0.28 -29.73
N ILE A 92 -6.52 1.53 -29.74
CA ILE A 92 -6.98 2.24 -28.56
C ILE A 92 -8.47 1.91 -28.32
N PRO A 93 -8.82 1.25 -27.20
CA PRO A 93 -10.21 0.98 -26.89
C PRO A 93 -10.99 2.29 -26.67
N PRO A 94 -12.27 2.37 -27.10
CA PRO A 94 -13.05 3.60 -27.01
C PRO A 94 -13.27 4.04 -25.54
N LEU A 95 -12.60 5.13 -25.15
CA LEU A 95 -12.52 5.62 -23.78
C LEU A 95 -13.87 5.67 -23.07
N ARG A 96 -14.87 6.32 -23.69
CA ARG A 96 -16.20 6.52 -23.10
C ARG A 96 -16.92 5.20 -22.82
N LYS A 97 -16.91 4.27 -23.78
CA LYS A 97 -17.64 2.98 -23.65
C LYS A 97 -17.00 2.10 -22.59
N THR A 98 -15.66 2.07 -22.55
CA THR A 98 -14.90 1.34 -21.54
C THR A 98 -15.09 1.93 -20.14
N PHE A 99 -15.03 3.26 -20.01
CA PHE A 99 -15.17 3.94 -18.72
C PHE A 99 -16.58 3.76 -18.12
N LEU A 100 -17.64 3.98 -18.92
CA LEU A 100 -19.01 3.74 -18.47
C LEU A 100 -19.28 2.27 -18.15
N GLY A 101 -18.63 1.34 -18.86
CA GLY A 101 -18.69 -0.09 -18.57
C GLY A 101 -18.10 -0.45 -17.20
N GLY A 102 -17.09 0.30 -16.73
CA GLY A 102 -16.40 0.05 -15.46
C GLY A 102 -16.84 0.93 -14.28
N ILE A 103 -17.71 1.92 -14.49
CA ILE A 103 -18.05 2.93 -13.47
C ILE A 103 -18.58 2.35 -12.16
N HIS A 104 -19.24 1.20 -12.23
CA HIS A 104 -19.78 0.50 -11.06
C HIS A 104 -18.67 0.06 -10.08
N TYR A 105 -17.43 -0.14 -10.53
CA TYR A 105 -16.29 -0.44 -9.66
C TYR A 105 -15.79 0.78 -8.87
N LEU A 106 -16.17 2.00 -9.27
CA LEU A 106 -15.85 3.21 -8.51
C LEU A 106 -16.76 3.38 -7.30
N ILE A 107 -17.93 2.72 -7.27
CA ILE A 107 -18.91 2.87 -6.18
C ILE A 107 -18.33 2.41 -4.82
N PRO A 108 -17.71 1.21 -4.69
CA PRO A 108 -17.12 0.78 -3.42
C PRO A 108 -15.96 1.67 -2.97
N ILE A 109 -15.17 2.16 -3.93
CA ILE A 109 -14.07 3.09 -3.66
C ILE A 109 -14.65 4.41 -3.16
N PHE A 110 -15.67 4.96 -3.83
CA PHE A 110 -16.32 6.18 -3.40
C PHE A 110 -16.91 6.06 -1.99
N ILE A 111 -17.59 4.95 -1.68
CA ILE A 111 -18.12 4.67 -0.33
C ILE A 111 -16.99 4.63 0.70
N LEU A 112 -15.89 3.92 0.39
CA LEU A 112 -14.72 3.86 1.26
C LEU A 112 -14.17 5.27 1.54
N VAL A 113 -13.90 6.04 0.48
CA VAL A 113 -13.33 7.40 0.59
C VAL A 113 -14.29 8.34 1.33
N TYR A 114 -15.58 8.28 1.04
CA TYR A 114 -16.59 9.12 1.69
C TYR A 114 -16.68 8.85 3.19
N LEU A 115 -16.86 7.59 3.58
CA LEU A 115 -16.98 7.22 5.00
C LEU A 115 -15.71 7.54 5.79
N LEU A 116 -14.56 7.46 5.15
CA LEU A 116 -13.27 7.62 5.80
C LEU A 116 -12.81 9.09 5.86
N LEU A 117 -13.03 9.89 4.80
CA LEU A 117 -12.61 11.28 4.74
C LEU A 117 -13.67 12.27 5.22
N VAL A 118 -14.95 12.02 4.89
CA VAL A 118 -16.05 12.95 5.16
C VAL A 118 -16.67 12.62 6.52
N GLU A 119 -17.14 11.39 6.71
CA GLU A 119 -17.77 10.95 7.96
C GLU A 119 -16.76 10.64 9.07
N ARG A 120 -15.48 10.47 8.72
CA ARG A 120 -14.37 10.16 9.64
C ARG A 120 -14.61 8.91 10.48
N TRP A 121 -15.29 7.92 9.91
CA TRP A 121 -15.49 6.63 10.56
C TRP A 121 -14.17 5.88 10.73
N THR A 122 -14.19 4.86 11.59
CA THR A 122 -13.05 3.96 11.71
C THR A 122 -12.79 3.26 10.37
N ALA A 123 -11.52 2.97 10.13
CA ALA A 123 -11.08 2.24 8.95
C ALA A 123 -11.84 0.93 8.74
N ALA A 124 -12.02 0.17 9.82
CA ALA A 124 -12.71 -1.11 9.79
C ALA A 124 -14.16 -0.96 9.30
N SER A 125 -14.90 0.02 9.83
CA SER A 125 -16.26 0.30 9.39
C SER A 125 -16.32 0.73 7.92
N ALA A 126 -15.45 1.64 7.49
CA ALA A 126 -15.42 2.11 6.10
C ALA A 126 -15.14 0.97 5.10
N VAL A 127 -14.18 0.09 5.42
CA VAL A 127 -13.87 -1.11 4.62
C VAL A 127 -15.04 -2.09 4.62
N PHE A 128 -15.70 -2.32 5.76
CA PHE A 128 -16.86 -3.22 5.85
C PHE A 128 -18.00 -2.79 4.91
N TYR A 129 -18.41 -1.52 4.95
CA TYR A 129 -19.47 -1.01 4.08
C TYR A 129 -19.05 -0.96 2.61
N SER A 130 -17.78 -0.71 2.32
CA SER A 130 -17.23 -0.82 0.96
C SER A 130 -17.35 -2.25 0.42
N ILE A 131 -16.98 -3.26 1.21
CA ILE A 131 -17.12 -4.68 0.85
C ILE A 131 -18.60 -5.05 0.66
N LEU A 132 -19.49 -4.61 1.55
CA LEU A 132 -20.93 -4.87 1.42
C LEU A 132 -21.49 -4.29 0.13
N SER A 133 -21.08 -3.07 -0.23
CA SER A 133 -21.49 -2.46 -1.50
C SER A 133 -20.98 -3.24 -2.71
N LEU A 134 -19.76 -3.77 -2.66
CA LEU A 134 -19.19 -4.61 -3.71
C LEU A 134 -19.96 -5.92 -3.86
N MET A 135 -20.39 -6.54 -2.74
CA MET A 135 -21.25 -7.74 -2.77
C MET A 135 -22.57 -7.45 -3.47
N VAL A 136 -23.22 -6.32 -3.16
CA VAL A 136 -24.46 -5.89 -3.83
C VAL A 136 -24.22 -5.69 -5.33
N ILE A 137 -23.13 -5.04 -5.72
CA ILE A 137 -22.78 -4.81 -7.13
C ILE A 137 -22.55 -6.13 -7.87
N ILE A 138 -21.88 -7.11 -7.26
CA ILE A 138 -21.68 -8.44 -7.86
C ILE A 138 -23.02 -9.12 -8.13
N VAL A 139 -23.93 -9.10 -7.16
CA VAL A 139 -25.27 -9.71 -7.30
C VAL A 139 -26.08 -9.01 -8.39
N VAL A 140 -26.15 -7.67 -8.34
CA VAL A 140 -26.91 -6.88 -9.33
C VAL A 140 -26.36 -7.12 -10.74
N ARG A 141 -25.03 -7.10 -10.90
CA ARG A 141 -24.41 -7.34 -12.20
C ARG A 141 -24.71 -8.72 -12.75
N GLU A 142 -24.58 -9.76 -11.93
CA GLU A 142 -24.83 -11.13 -12.39
C GLU A 142 -26.29 -11.37 -12.78
N ILE A 143 -27.22 -10.73 -12.07
CA ILE A 143 -28.65 -10.74 -12.43
C ILE A 143 -28.88 -10.05 -13.78
N LEU A 144 -28.26 -8.88 -14.00
CA LEU A 144 -28.37 -8.15 -15.26
C LEU A 144 -27.76 -8.92 -16.44
N ASP A 145 -26.59 -9.52 -16.24
CA ASP A 145 -25.90 -10.34 -17.26
C ASP A 145 -26.69 -11.62 -17.55
N SER A 146 -27.27 -12.28 -16.54
CA SER A 146 -28.15 -13.44 -16.72
C SER A 146 -29.40 -13.09 -17.54
N LYS A 147 -30.03 -11.95 -17.24
CA LYS A 147 -31.22 -11.47 -17.98
C LYS A 147 -30.89 -11.13 -19.43
N LYS A 148 -29.70 -10.58 -19.71
CA LYS A 148 -29.21 -10.29 -21.06
C LYS A 148 -28.94 -11.54 -21.88
N ASN A 149 -28.57 -12.64 -21.23
CA ASN A 149 -28.27 -13.93 -21.87
C ASN A 149 -29.47 -14.90 -21.89
N ASN A 150 -30.70 -14.42 -21.69
CA ASN A 150 -31.94 -15.22 -21.63
C ASN A 150 -31.94 -16.36 -20.59
N LEU A 151 -31.14 -16.24 -19.52
CA LEU A 151 -31.12 -17.19 -18.41
C LEU A 151 -32.05 -16.71 -17.28
N SER A 152 -32.61 -17.66 -16.52
CA SER A 152 -33.44 -17.35 -15.34
C SER A 152 -32.68 -16.49 -14.33
N SER A 153 -33.33 -15.43 -13.80
CA SER A 153 -32.78 -14.56 -12.75
C SER A 153 -32.29 -15.33 -11.53
N PHE A 154 -32.85 -16.53 -11.27
CA PHE A 154 -32.43 -17.40 -10.17
C PHE A 154 -31.02 -17.96 -10.37
N ASN A 155 -30.63 -18.26 -11.62
CA ASN A 155 -29.28 -18.70 -11.95
C ASN A 155 -28.27 -17.57 -11.76
N GLY A 156 -28.63 -16.34 -12.14
CA GLY A 156 -27.81 -15.15 -11.89
C GLY A 156 -27.55 -14.89 -10.41
N LEU A 157 -28.58 -15.01 -9.56
CA LEU A 157 -28.42 -14.89 -8.11
C LEU A 157 -27.50 -15.97 -7.54
N LYS A 158 -27.69 -17.23 -7.95
CA LYS A 158 -26.85 -18.36 -7.52
C LYS A 158 -25.38 -18.16 -7.91
N LEU A 159 -25.13 -17.71 -9.14
CA LEU A 159 -23.80 -17.37 -9.62
C LEU A 159 -23.17 -16.21 -8.83
N GLY A 160 -23.94 -15.16 -8.54
CA GLY A 160 -23.50 -14.01 -7.75
C GLY A 160 -23.08 -14.42 -6.34
N ILE A 161 -23.91 -15.22 -5.66
CA ILE A 161 -23.60 -15.76 -4.31
C ILE A 161 -22.35 -16.64 -4.37
N ASN A 162 -22.24 -17.53 -5.35
CA ASN A 162 -21.05 -18.37 -5.51
C ASN A 162 -19.77 -17.54 -5.72
N LYS A 163 -19.85 -16.45 -6.50
CA LYS A 163 -18.72 -15.51 -6.68
C LYS A 163 -18.36 -14.79 -5.38
N ILE A 164 -19.34 -14.41 -4.57
CA ILE A 164 -19.10 -13.81 -3.25
C ILE A 164 -18.41 -14.81 -2.32
N ILE A 165 -18.92 -16.04 -2.24
CA ILE A 165 -18.33 -17.10 -1.40
C ILE A 165 -16.89 -17.38 -1.84
N ALA A 166 -16.65 -17.57 -3.14
CA ALA A 166 -15.31 -17.77 -3.67
C ALA A 166 -14.38 -16.56 -3.43
N GLY A 167 -14.92 -15.34 -3.46
CA GLY A 167 -14.19 -14.11 -3.12
C GLY A 167 -13.79 -14.06 -1.64
N LEU A 168 -14.73 -14.41 -0.74
CA LEU A 168 -14.48 -14.50 0.71
C LEU A 168 -13.48 -15.61 1.04
N GLU A 169 -13.58 -16.77 0.40
CA GLU A 169 -12.64 -17.88 0.54
C GLU A 169 -11.22 -17.45 0.14
N LYS A 170 -11.06 -16.82 -1.04
CA LYS A 170 -9.77 -16.26 -1.46
C LYS A 170 -9.26 -15.18 -0.51
N GLY A 171 -10.16 -14.36 0.03
CA GLY A 171 -9.83 -13.38 1.07
C GLY A 171 -9.25 -14.06 2.31
N ALA A 172 -9.92 -15.09 2.83
CA ALA A 172 -9.48 -15.86 3.99
C ALA A 172 -8.12 -16.53 3.75
N ILE A 173 -7.92 -17.16 2.58
CA ILE A 173 -6.64 -17.79 2.21
C ILE A 173 -5.51 -16.76 2.17
N ASN A 174 -5.73 -15.61 1.54
CA ASN A 174 -4.73 -14.53 1.49
C ASN A 174 -4.41 -13.99 2.88
N MET A 175 -5.38 -13.96 3.79
CA MET A 175 -5.18 -13.51 5.18
C MET A 175 -4.32 -14.45 6.01
N ILE A 176 -4.23 -15.75 5.68
CA ILE A 176 -3.37 -16.70 6.41
C ILE A 176 -1.90 -16.26 6.34
N SER A 177 -1.40 -15.89 5.16
CA SER A 177 -0.02 -15.44 4.98
C SER A 177 0.28 -14.17 5.78
N VAL A 178 -0.65 -13.21 5.77
CA VAL A 178 -0.53 -11.96 6.54
C VAL A 178 -0.56 -12.24 8.04
N ALA A 179 -1.46 -13.11 8.51
CA ALA A 179 -1.60 -13.45 9.93
C ALA A 179 -0.36 -14.14 10.48
N ILE A 180 0.21 -15.11 9.76
CA ILE A 180 1.45 -15.78 10.15
C ILE A 180 2.59 -14.76 10.26
N ALA A 181 2.76 -13.90 9.24
CA ALA A 181 3.83 -12.92 9.25
C ALA A 181 3.70 -11.89 10.40
N ILE A 182 2.49 -11.43 10.70
CA ILE A 182 2.23 -10.54 11.84
C ILE A 182 2.48 -11.25 13.17
N ALA A 183 2.05 -12.51 13.32
CA ALA A 183 2.31 -13.28 14.53
C ALA A 183 3.82 -13.47 14.76
N THR A 184 4.59 -13.81 13.72
CA THR A 184 6.05 -13.93 13.80
C THR A 184 6.71 -12.58 14.10
N ALA A 185 6.27 -11.50 13.43
CA ALA A 185 6.73 -10.14 13.72
C ALA A 185 6.49 -9.75 15.18
N GLY A 186 5.32 -10.10 15.74
CA GLY A 186 5.00 -9.86 17.14
C GLY A 186 5.94 -10.59 18.11
N ILE A 187 6.30 -11.85 17.81
CA ILE A 187 7.27 -12.60 18.62
C ILE A 187 8.66 -11.95 18.56
N ILE A 188 9.09 -11.50 17.37
CA ILE A 188 10.36 -10.78 17.20
C ILE A 188 10.34 -9.49 18.02
N VAL A 189 9.30 -8.66 17.86
CA VAL A 189 9.15 -7.40 18.57
C VAL A 189 9.12 -7.62 20.09
N GLY A 190 8.36 -8.60 20.58
CA GLY A 190 8.31 -8.96 22.00
C GLY A 190 9.66 -9.43 22.54
N SER A 191 10.38 -10.25 21.77
CA SER A 191 11.71 -10.75 22.14
C SER A 191 12.73 -9.60 22.19
N VAL A 192 12.72 -8.70 21.21
CA VAL A 192 13.61 -7.52 21.21
C VAL A 192 13.28 -6.58 22.36
N ALA A 193 11.99 -6.32 22.63
CA ALA A 193 11.58 -5.50 23.76
C ALA A 193 12.04 -6.10 25.10
N SER A 194 11.93 -7.42 25.27
CA SER A 194 12.33 -8.10 26.52
C SER A 194 13.86 -8.19 26.72
N THR A 195 14.63 -8.21 25.64
CA THR A 195 16.11 -8.33 25.70
C THR A 195 16.81 -6.98 25.81
N GLY A 196 16.09 -5.87 25.62
CA GLY A 196 16.68 -4.53 25.60
C GLY A 196 17.51 -4.24 24.35
N LEU A 197 17.39 -5.06 23.29
CA LEU A 197 18.13 -4.84 22.04
C LEU A 197 17.78 -3.47 21.42
N SER A 198 16.56 -2.97 21.59
CA SER A 198 16.18 -1.61 21.18
C SER A 198 17.08 -0.54 21.82
N ASN A 199 17.45 -0.71 23.09
CA ASN A 199 18.30 0.23 23.81
C ASN A 199 19.76 0.13 23.32
N ASN A 200 20.23 -1.07 23.02
CA ASN A 200 21.57 -1.25 22.43
C ASN A 200 21.66 -0.61 21.03
N LEU A 201 20.59 -0.67 20.24
CA LEU A 201 20.53 0.00 18.93
C LEU A 201 20.59 1.53 19.07
N ILE A 202 19.94 2.11 20.09
CA ILE A 202 20.07 3.54 20.43
C ILE A 202 21.55 3.88 20.67
N ILE A 203 22.21 3.15 21.56
CA ILE A 203 23.61 3.41 21.95
C ILE A 203 24.54 3.33 20.72
N ILE A 204 24.38 2.30 19.89
CA ILE A 204 25.22 2.12 18.69
C ILE A 204 24.98 3.24 17.69
N VAL A 205 23.72 3.57 17.41
CA VAL A 205 23.37 4.61 16.45
C VAL A 205 23.81 5.99 16.94
N GLU A 206 23.65 6.28 18.23
CA GLU A 206 24.13 7.52 18.86
C GLU A 206 25.65 7.64 18.77
N ALA A 207 26.38 6.58 19.13
CA ALA A 207 27.84 6.55 19.08
C ALA A 207 28.39 6.79 17.67
N ILE A 208 27.75 6.23 16.64
CA ILE A 208 28.17 6.44 15.24
C ILE A 208 27.69 7.80 14.71
N SER A 209 26.49 8.24 15.09
CA SER A 209 25.92 9.52 14.67
C SER A 209 26.70 10.71 15.21
N GLY A 210 27.22 10.63 16.44
CA GLY A 210 28.00 11.69 17.07
C GLY A 210 27.23 13.02 17.19
N GLY A 211 25.91 12.95 17.34
CA GLY A 211 25.01 14.12 17.37
C GLY A 211 24.62 14.69 16.01
N ASN A 212 25.06 14.10 14.89
CA ASN A 212 24.70 14.55 13.56
C ASN A 212 23.41 13.87 13.06
N VAL A 213 22.32 14.64 13.02
CA VAL A 213 21.01 14.15 12.57
C VAL A 213 21.03 13.53 11.17
N ILE A 214 21.84 14.04 10.24
CA ILE A 214 21.89 13.49 8.88
C ILE A 214 22.44 12.07 8.91
N ILE A 215 23.46 11.82 9.73
CA ILE A 215 24.06 10.50 9.91
C ILE A 215 23.07 9.57 10.63
N LEU A 216 22.40 10.05 11.68
CA LEU A 216 21.31 9.32 12.36
C LEU A 216 20.26 8.85 11.35
N LEU A 217 19.74 9.76 10.53
CA LEU A 217 18.71 9.45 9.53
C LEU A 217 19.26 8.47 8.49
N ALA A 218 20.46 8.68 7.95
CA ALA A 218 21.05 7.77 6.98
C ALA A 218 21.26 6.35 7.54
N LEU A 219 21.78 6.22 8.75
CA LEU A 219 21.98 4.92 9.42
C LEU A 219 20.64 4.23 9.68
N THR A 220 19.67 4.95 10.22
CA THR A 220 18.34 4.39 10.51
C THR A 220 17.61 4.00 9.23
N ALA A 221 17.77 4.72 8.12
CA ALA A 221 17.24 4.35 6.82
C ALA A 221 17.82 3.00 6.34
N VAL A 222 19.14 2.84 6.39
CA VAL A 222 19.80 1.57 6.01
C VAL A 222 19.32 0.42 6.90
N LEU A 223 19.23 0.64 8.21
CA LEU A 223 18.71 -0.36 9.14
C LEU A 223 17.24 -0.72 8.86
N CYS A 224 16.39 0.26 8.54
CA CYS A 224 14.99 0.02 8.15
C CYS A 224 14.91 -0.85 6.90
N VAL A 225 15.75 -0.59 5.89
CA VAL A 225 15.80 -1.41 4.67
C VAL A 225 16.22 -2.83 5.02
N ILE A 226 17.33 -3.01 5.75
CA ILE A 226 17.83 -4.35 6.11
C ILE A 226 16.79 -5.14 6.92
N LEU A 227 16.15 -4.49 7.89
CA LEU A 227 15.13 -5.13 8.74
C LEU A 227 13.84 -5.45 7.96
N GLY A 228 13.51 -4.65 6.94
CA GLY A 228 12.31 -4.84 6.14
C GLY A 228 12.41 -5.95 5.08
N MET A 229 13.62 -6.38 4.74
CA MET A 229 13.85 -7.34 3.65
C MET A 229 13.12 -8.67 3.90
N GLY A 230 12.29 -9.07 2.94
CA GLY A 230 11.61 -10.37 2.96
C GLY A 230 10.35 -10.43 3.84
N LEU A 231 9.94 -9.33 4.46
CA LEU A 231 8.71 -9.24 5.24
C LEU A 231 7.55 -8.66 4.41
N PRO A 232 6.31 -9.15 4.59
CA PRO A 232 5.15 -8.48 4.00
C PRO A 232 4.93 -7.12 4.67
N THR A 233 4.42 -6.15 3.91
CA THR A 233 4.29 -4.74 4.28
C THR A 233 3.83 -4.47 5.71
N THR A 234 2.75 -5.12 6.17
CA THR A 234 2.21 -4.88 7.51
C THR A 234 3.14 -5.40 8.60
N ALA A 235 3.73 -6.59 8.41
CA ALA A 235 4.68 -7.18 9.34
C ALA A 235 6.00 -6.40 9.36
N ASN A 236 6.46 -5.98 8.17
CA ASN A 236 7.61 -5.10 8.00
C ASN A 236 7.44 -3.82 8.83
N TYR A 237 6.32 -3.10 8.63
CA TYR A 237 6.03 -1.89 9.40
C TYR A 237 6.01 -2.15 10.91
N LEU A 238 5.38 -3.23 11.37
CA LEU A 238 5.35 -3.56 12.80
C LEU A 238 6.75 -3.77 13.39
N VAL A 239 7.62 -4.52 12.72
CA VAL A 239 8.99 -4.77 13.17
C VAL A 239 9.80 -3.47 13.13
N VAL A 240 9.80 -2.80 11.98
CA VAL A 240 10.62 -1.60 11.76
C VAL A 240 10.17 -0.46 12.67
N ALA A 241 8.87 -0.23 12.85
CA ALA A 241 8.38 0.82 13.74
C ALA A 241 8.70 0.52 15.21
N ALA A 242 8.51 -0.72 15.67
CA ALA A 242 8.80 -1.07 17.06
C ALA A 242 10.28 -0.91 17.43
N LEU A 243 11.19 -1.11 16.46
CA LEU A 243 12.63 -1.03 16.69
C LEU A 243 13.20 0.35 16.38
N MET A 244 12.93 0.88 15.20
CA MET A 244 13.61 2.06 14.66
C MET A 244 12.91 3.37 15.01
N ALA A 245 11.59 3.39 15.23
CA ALA A 245 10.92 4.64 15.59
C ALA A 245 11.43 5.18 16.93
N HIS A 246 11.61 4.29 17.92
CA HIS A 246 12.18 4.68 19.20
C HIS A 246 13.63 5.17 19.06
N VAL A 247 14.46 4.51 18.25
CA VAL A 247 15.84 4.95 17.98
C VAL A 247 15.90 6.35 17.39
N VAL A 248 15.06 6.65 16.39
CA VAL A 248 15.04 7.98 15.76
C VAL A 248 14.59 9.07 16.76
N VAL A 249 13.60 8.77 17.61
CA VAL A 249 13.09 9.72 18.61
C VAL A 249 14.15 10.01 19.67
N GLU A 250 14.73 8.98 20.29
CA GLU A 250 15.67 9.15 21.42
C GLU A 250 16.99 9.77 20.97
N VAL A 251 17.61 9.24 19.91
CA VAL A 251 18.89 9.78 19.41
C VAL A 251 18.70 11.16 18.78
N GLY A 252 17.53 11.40 18.16
CA GLY A 252 17.15 12.72 17.67
C GLY A 252 17.04 13.75 18.79
N ALA A 253 16.35 13.39 19.88
CA ALA A 253 16.21 14.23 21.06
C ALA A 253 17.56 14.51 21.73
N ALA A 254 18.44 13.50 21.84
CA ALA A 254 19.80 13.64 22.34
C ALA A 254 20.65 14.60 21.47
N SER A 255 20.36 14.64 20.16
CA SER A 255 20.99 15.57 19.21
C SER A 255 20.37 16.98 19.23
N GLY A 256 19.37 17.23 20.07
CA GLY A 256 18.67 18.52 20.19
C GLY A 256 17.46 18.70 19.27
N TYR A 257 16.96 17.63 18.64
CA TYR A 257 15.85 17.68 17.70
C TYR A 257 14.64 16.91 18.22
N ILE A 258 13.47 17.55 18.17
CA ILE A 258 12.20 16.92 18.54
C ILE A 258 11.40 16.66 17.26
N PHE A 259 11.33 15.39 16.85
CA PHE A 259 10.55 15.00 15.68
C PHE A 259 9.11 14.66 16.07
N PRO A 260 8.10 15.12 15.31
CA PRO A 260 6.73 14.63 15.48
C PRO A 260 6.66 13.11 15.27
N LEU A 261 5.96 12.39 16.15
CA LEU A 261 5.85 10.93 16.10
C LEU A 261 5.35 10.43 14.73
N ILE A 262 4.36 11.10 14.14
CA ILE A 262 3.87 10.75 12.80
C ILE A 262 4.97 10.84 11.73
N ALA A 263 5.85 11.83 11.81
CA ALA A 263 6.94 11.99 10.85
C ALA A 263 7.95 10.84 10.98
N VAL A 264 8.28 10.44 12.21
CA VAL A 264 9.15 9.30 12.48
C VAL A 264 8.54 7.99 11.97
N HIS A 265 7.26 7.76 12.23
CA HIS A 265 6.59 6.54 11.79
C HIS A 265 6.44 6.47 10.26
N LEU A 266 6.14 7.59 9.59
CA LEU A 266 6.15 7.66 8.12
C LEU A 266 7.56 7.46 7.56
N TYR A 267 8.58 8.03 8.21
CA TYR A 267 9.98 7.87 7.83
C TYR A 267 10.41 6.40 7.81
N VAL A 268 10.25 5.71 8.95
CA VAL A 268 10.63 4.29 9.06
C VAL A 268 9.74 3.40 8.19
N PHE A 269 8.47 3.76 7.99
CA PHE A 269 7.57 3.08 7.07
C PHE A 269 8.05 3.16 5.62
N TYR A 270 8.45 4.34 5.15
CA TYR A 270 8.91 4.51 3.77
C TYR A 270 10.20 3.76 3.48
N TYR A 271 11.19 3.82 4.38
CA TYR A 271 12.42 3.05 4.20
C TYR A 271 12.22 1.56 4.38
N GLY A 272 11.31 1.13 5.27
CA GLY A 272 10.88 -0.26 5.36
C GLY A 272 10.29 -0.75 4.03
N LEU A 273 9.42 0.04 3.40
CA LEU A 273 8.81 -0.30 2.10
C LEU A 273 9.79 -0.39 0.93
N MET A 274 10.98 0.21 1.04
CA MET A 274 12.01 0.15 0.00
C MET A 274 12.80 -1.17 0.01
N ALA A 275 12.63 -2.00 1.04
CA ALA A 275 13.27 -3.31 1.20
C ALA A 275 12.68 -4.39 0.28
#